data_AF-A0A349BLA2-F1
#
_entry.id   AF-A0A349BLA2-F1
#
_cell.length_a   1.000
_cell.length_b   1.000
_cell.length_c   1.000
_cell.angle_alpha   90.00
_cell.angle_beta   90.00
_cell.angle_gamma   90.00
#
_symmetry.space_group_name_H-M   'P 1'
#
loop_
_entity.id
_entity.type
_entity.pdbx_description
1 polymer ?
#
loop_
_entity_poly.entity_id
_entity_poly.type
_entity_poly.pdbx_seq_one_letter_code
_entity_poly.pdbx_strand_id
1 'polypeptide(L)'
;MSKNVSQEIITVKAIQDKPLDFSGKNVRLDGVFKGWKGSCRSSPPKSRSDWMVEDGTGCIYVHGTLPGSLQPMTPKDEPISLKGVVRVTADGIPYLEAIFEHK
;
A
#
# COMPACT_ATOMS: atom_id res chain seq x y z
N MET A 1 11.42 -15.05 -25.75
CA MET A 1 10.06 -14.50 -25.58
C MET A 1 9.81 -14.33 -24.09
N SER A 2 10.08 -13.15 -23.54
CA SER A 2 9.75 -12.87 -22.13
C SER A 2 8.24 -12.77 -22.01
N LYS A 3 7.63 -13.66 -21.23
CA LYS A 3 6.19 -13.59 -20.93
C LYS A 3 5.93 -12.23 -20.29
N ASN A 4 5.11 -11.41 -20.94
CA ASN A 4 4.51 -10.24 -20.33
C ASN A 4 3.54 -10.76 -19.27
N VAL A 5 4.01 -10.96 -18.05
CA VAL A 5 3.14 -11.30 -16.92
C VAL A 5 2.40 -10.02 -16.59
N SER A 6 1.10 -9.96 -16.88
CA SER A 6 0.22 -8.95 -16.31
C SER A 6 0.36 -9.06 -14.80
N GLN A 7 0.98 -8.07 -14.16
CA GLN A 7 1.08 -8.03 -12.70
C GLN A 7 -0.35 -7.92 -12.15
N GLU A 8 -0.81 -8.98 -11.49
CA GLU A 8 -2.14 -9.05 -10.88
C GLU A 8 -2.35 -7.90 -9.88
N ILE A 9 -3.51 -7.25 -9.94
CA ILE A 9 -3.90 -6.23 -8.97
C ILE A 9 -4.49 -6.95 -7.76
N ILE A 10 -3.81 -6.81 -6.62
CA ILE A 10 -4.17 -7.45 -5.35
C ILE A 10 -4.95 -6.46 -4.50
N THR A 11 -6.04 -6.93 -3.88
CA THR A 11 -6.83 -6.11 -2.95
C THR A 11 -6.17 -6.03 -1.57
N VAL A 12 -6.47 -4.96 -0.83
CA VAL A 12 -6.05 -4.80 0.57
C VAL A 12 -6.52 -5.98 1.40
N LYS A 13 -7.78 -6.39 1.24
CA LYS A 13 -8.34 -7.50 2.01
C LYS A 13 -7.63 -8.82 1.75
N ALA A 14 -7.23 -9.11 0.51
CA ALA A 14 -6.46 -10.33 0.22
C ALA A 14 -5.13 -10.36 0.98
N ILE A 15 -4.43 -9.22 1.04
CA ILE A 15 -3.19 -9.08 1.81
C ILE A 15 -3.46 -9.23 3.30
N GLN A 16 -4.54 -8.65 3.82
CA GLN A 16 -4.91 -8.73 5.23
C GLN A 16 -5.36 -10.13 5.67
N ASP A 17 -6.09 -10.86 4.82
CA ASP A 17 -6.58 -12.21 5.12
C ASP A 17 -5.43 -13.22 5.16
N LYS A 18 -4.38 -13.03 4.35
CA LYS A 18 -3.25 -13.97 4.22
C LYS A 18 -1.89 -13.24 4.11
N PRO A 19 -1.48 -12.45 5.11
CA PRO A 19 -0.31 -11.56 5.00
C PRO A 19 0.99 -12.31 4.73
N LEU A 20 1.14 -13.51 5.28
CA LEU A 20 2.34 -14.35 5.08
C LEU A 20 2.44 -14.90 3.66
N ASP A 21 1.31 -15.14 2.97
CA ASP A 21 1.32 -15.59 1.57
C ASP A 21 1.85 -14.50 0.64
N PHE A 22 1.76 -13.24 1.04
CA PHE A 22 2.24 -12.10 0.25
C PHE A 22 3.57 -11.53 0.73
N SER A 23 4.01 -11.86 1.95
CA SER A 23 5.25 -11.32 2.53
C SER A 23 6.46 -11.47 1.60
N GLY A 24 7.15 -10.36 1.35
CA GLY A 24 8.30 -10.27 0.46
C GLY A 24 7.98 -10.23 -1.03
N LYS A 25 6.72 -10.35 -1.44
CA LYS A 25 6.30 -10.29 -2.85
C LYS A 25 6.07 -8.84 -3.30
N ASN A 26 6.39 -8.59 -4.58
CA ASN A 26 5.99 -7.38 -5.27
C ASN A 26 4.51 -7.51 -5.68
N VAL A 27 3.70 -6.54 -5.29
CA VAL A 27 2.28 -6.47 -5.63
C VAL A 27 1.97 -5.14 -6.32
N ARG A 28 0.89 -5.15 -7.10
CA ARG A 28 0.23 -3.94 -7.57
C ARG A 28 -1.12 -3.81 -6.88
N LEU A 29 -1.47 -2.60 -6.49
CA LEU A 29 -2.74 -2.28 -5.85
C LEU A 29 -3.30 -0.99 -6.44
N ASP A 30 -4.59 -0.98 -6.73
CA ASP A 30 -5.32 0.23 -7.10
C ASP A 30 -6.20 0.63 -5.92
N GLY A 31 -6.24 1.92 -5.61
CA GLY A 31 -7.00 2.42 -4.48
C GLY A 31 -7.03 3.94 -4.43
N VAL A 32 -7.42 4.44 -3.27
CA VAL A 32 -7.61 5.86 -2.99
C VAL A 32 -6.58 6.28 -1.95
N PHE A 33 -5.83 7.34 -2.26
CA PHE A 33 -4.90 7.94 -1.33
C PHE A 33 -5.66 8.61 -0.18
N LYS A 34 -5.37 8.20 1.05
CA LYS A 34 -5.99 8.74 2.27
C LYS A 34 -5.02 9.52 3.15
N GLY A 35 -3.78 9.72 2.72
CA GLY A 35 -2.77 10.43 3.51
C GLY A 35 -2.63 9.84 4.91
N TRP A 36 -2.74 10.68 5.95
CA TRP A 36 -2.74 10.24 7.35
C TRP A 36 -4.15 10.16 7.97
N LYS A 37 -5.20 10.18 7.13
CA LYS A 37 -6.61 10.31 7.55
C LYS A 37 -7.50 9.13 7.10
N GLY A 38 -6.90 8.02 6.69
CA GLY A 38 -7.62 6.80 6.35
C GLY A 38 -8.15 6.05 7.58
N SER A 39 -8.76 4.90 7.33
CA SER A 39 -9.46 4.06 8.31
C SER A 39 -8.59 3.00 8.97
N CYS A 40 -7.29 2.96 8.67
CA CYS A 40 -6.34 2.05 9.30
C CYS A 40 -6.35 2.27 10.83
N ARG A 41 -6.54 1.19 11.60
CA ARG A 41 -6.76 1.27 13.05
C ARG A 41 -5.53 1.04 13.90
N SER A 42 -4.47 0.46 13.34
CA SER A 42 -3.20 0.26 14.04
C SER A 42 -2.36 1.54 14.01
N SER A 43 -1.31 1.58 14.82
CA SER A 43 -0.23 2.58 14.65
C SER A 43 0.48 2.39 13.30
N PRO A 44 1.06 3.46 12.71
CA PRO A 44 1.87 3.34 11.51
C PRO A 44 3.09 2.42 11.76
N PRO A 45 3.34 1.40 10.92
CA PRO A 45 4.30 0.33 11.20
C PRO A 45 5.79 0.71 11.24
N LYS A 46 6.22 1.70 10.46
CA LYS A 46 7.64 2.04 10.25
C LYS A 46 7.96 3.45 10.67
N SER A 47 7.10 4.41 10.37
CA SER A 47 7.34 5.81 10.71
C SER A 47 6.04 6.60 10.84
N ARG A 48 6.08 7.72 11.58
CA ARG A 48 4.94 8.66 11.65
C ARG A 48 4.50 9.23 10.28
N SER A 49 5.34 9.07 9.25
CA SER A 49 5.07 9.53 7.88
C SER A 49 4.42 8.48 7.01
N ASP A 50 4.24 7.24 7.50
CA ASP A 50 3.56 6.20 6.75
C ASP A 50 2.13 6.66 6.44
N TRP A 51 1.73 6.48 5.19
CA TRP A 51 0.48 6.99 4.65
C TRP A 51 -0.44 5.84 4.26
N MET A 52 -1.72 6.13 4.08
CA MET A 52 -2.76 5.11 3.96
C MET A 52 -3.35 5.06 2.55
N VAL A 53 -3.73 3.85 2.15
CA VAL A 53 -4.48 3.56 0.93
C VAL A 53 -5.69 2.72 1.27
N GLU A 54 -6.81 3.03 0.63
CA GLU A 54 -8.05 2.25 0.71
C GLU A 54 -8.53 1.85 -0.67
N ASP A 55 -8.91 0.59 -0.87
CA ASP A 55 -9.44 0.08 -2.14
C ASP A 55 -10.93 -0.31 -2.06
N GLY A 56 -11.60 0.07 -0.96
CA GLY A 56 -12.97 -0.34 -0.64
C GLY A 56 -13.08 -1.71 0.04
N THR A 57 -12.02 -2.52 0.03
CA THR A 57 -11.97 -3.82 0.74
C THR A 57 -11.25 -3.73 2.08
N GLY A 58 -10.39 -2.72 2.27
CA GLY A 58 -9.74 -2.41 3.54
C GLY A 58 -8.85 -1.18 3.46
N CYS A 59 -8.10 -0.93 4.54
CA CYS A 59 -7.04 0.09 4.60
C CYS A 59 -5.69 -0.57 4.85
N ILE A 60 -4.66 -0.14 4.12
CA ILE A 60 -3.27 -0.57 4.34
C ILE A 60 -2.34 0.63 4.48
N TYR A 61 -1.37 0.50 5.38
CA TYR A 61 -0.27 1.45 5.49
C TYR A 61 0.75 1.24 4.37
N VAL A 62 1.32 2.35 3.93
CA VAL A 62 2.39 2.42 2.95
C VAL A 62 3.54 3.21 3.56
N HIS A 63 4.70 2.58 3.60
CA HIS A 63 5.96 3.20 3.93
C HIS A 63 6.70 3.57 2.64
N GLY A 64 7.21 4.81 2.58
CA GLY A 64 8.00 5.31 1.45
C GLY A 64 7.48 6.64 0.93
N THR A 65 8.06 7.08 -0.19
CA THR A 65 7.76 8.37 -0.82
C THR A 65 6.27 8.50 -1.15
N LEU A 66 5.76 9.73 -1.15
CA LEU A 66 4.40 10.00 -1.60
C LEU A 66 4.35 10.01 -3.14
N PRO A 67 3.23 9.59 -3.76
CA PRO A 67 3.07 9.71 -5.20
C PRO A 67 2.99 11.18 -5.62
N GLY A 68 3.89 11.61 -6.51
CA GLY A 68 3.82 12.94 -7.13
C GLY A 68 3.76 14.09 -6.12
N SER A 69 2.72 14.93 -6.25
CA SER A 69 2.48 16.12 -5.41
C SER A 69 1.34 15.94 -4.39
N LEU A 70 0.99 14.68 -4.06
CA LEU A 70 -0.08 14.39 -3.11
C LEU A 70 0.26 14.88 -1.70
N GLN A 71 -0.76 15.39 -1.00
CA GLN A 71 -0.60 16.03 0.32
C GLN A 71 -1.23 15.15 1.41
N PRO A 72 -0.43 14.55 2.32
CA PRO A 72 -0.95 13.57 3.28
C PRO A 72 -1.79 14.21 4.38
N MET A 73 -1.62 15.51 4.64
CA MET A 73 -2.39 16.29 5.61
C MET A 73 -3.80 16.65 5.09
N THR A 74 -3.94 16.76 3.77
CA THR A 74 -5.14 17.24 3.07
C THR A 74 -5.43 16.36 1.84
N PRO A 75 -5.60 15.03 2.05
CA PRO A 75 -5.94 14.12 0.96
C PRO A 75 -7.30 14.52 0.37
N LYS A 76 -7.46 14.36 -0.94
CA LYS A 76 -8.69 14.68 -1.69
C LYS A 76 -9.31 13.42 -2.30
N ASP A 77 -9.03 12.27 -1.70
CA ASP A 77 -9.45 10.96 -2.20
C ASP A 77 -8.96 10.70 -3.64
N GLU A 78 -7.70 11.04 -3.91
CA GLU A 78 -7.09 10.86 -5.22
C GLU A 78 -6.94 9.37 -5.55
N PRO A 79 -7.41 8.90 -6.71
CA PRO A 79 -7.16 7.53 -7.14
C PRO A 79 -5.68 7.35 -7.47
N ILE A 80 -5.10 6.27 -6.98
CA ILE A 80 -3.70 5.92 -7.19
C ILE A 80 -3.56 4.45 -7.60
N SER A 81 -2.48 4.17 -8.34
CA SER A 81 -2.01 2.82 -8.61
C SER A 81 -0.61 2.68 -8.05
N LEU A 82 -0.43 1.76 -7.12
CA LEU A 82 0.79 1.59 -6.33
C LEU A 82 1.45 0.25 -6.65
N LYS A 83 2.78 0.27 -6.82
CA LYS A 83 3.61 -0.92 -6.73
C LYS A 83 4.34 -0.92 -5.38
N GLY A 84 4.41 -2.06 -4.72
CA GLY A 84 5.12 -2.17 -3.45
C GLY A 84 5.49 -3.60 -3.08
N VAL A 85 6.38 -3.73 -2.10
CA VAL A 85 6.69 -5.01 -1.44
C VAL A 85 5.81 -5.16 -0.22
N VAL A 86 5.11 -6.30 -0.08
CA VAL A 86 4.39 -6.58 1.15
C VAL A 86 5.38 -6.94 2.26
N ARG A 87 5.24 -6.28 3.40
CA ARG A 87 5.96 -6.56 4.64
C ARG A 87 4.95 -6.83 5.74
N VAL A 88 5.41 -7.53 6.78
CA VAL A 88 4.57 -7.89 7.93
C VAL A 88 5.33 -7.50 9.19
N THR A 89 4.67 -6.81 10.12
CA THR A 89 5.25 -6.48 11.42
C THR A 89 5.41 -7.73 12.28
N ALA A 90 6.11 -7.61 13.42
CA ALA A 90 6.19 -8.69 14.41
C ALA A 90 4.81 -9.12 14.93
N ASP A 91 3.85 -8.19 14.98
CA ASP A 91 2.47 -8.43 15.41
C ASP A 91 1.56 -8.96 14.27
N GLY A 92 2.12 -9.29 13.11
CA GLY A 92 1.38 -9.87 11.99
C GLY A 92 0.62 -8.86 11.12
N ILE A 93 0.85 -7.56 11.31
CA ILE A 93 0.14 -6.51 10.56
C ILE A 93 0.84 -6.27 9.22
N PRO A 94 0.17 -6.47 8.07
CA PRO A 94 0.78 -6.20 6.78
C PRO A 94 0.82 -4.69 6.47
N TYR A 95 1.88 -4.29 5.77
CA TYR A 95 2.05 -2.96 5.19
C TYR A 95 2.83 -3.05 3.87
N LEU A 96 2.78 -2.00 3.06
CA LEU A 96 3.53 -1.91 1.81
C LEU A 96 4.78 -1.06 1.97
N GLU A 97 5.92 -1.51 1.44
CA GLU A 97 7.05 -0.65 1.13
C GLU A 97 6.94 -0.23 -0.35
N ALA A 98 6.73 1.06 -0.61
CA ALA A 98 6.49 1.57 -1.96
C ALA A 98 7.74 1.42 -2.85
N ILE A 99 7.53 0.93 -4.07
CA ILE A 99 8.56 0.88 -5.12
C ILE A 99 8.23 1.99 -6.13
N PHE A 100 8.99 3.08 -6.10
CA PHE A 100 8.89 4.11 -7.13
C PHE A 100 9.90 3.82 -8.24
N GLU A 101 9.39 3.66 -9.46
CA GLU A 101 10.21 3.77 -10.66
C GLU A 101 10.31 5.28 -10.96
N HIS A 102 11.52 5.84 -10.87
CA HIS A 102 11.79 7.16 -11.43
C HIS A 102 11.50 7.09 -12.95
N LYS A 103 10.55 7.90 -13.41
CA LYS A 103 10.41 8.22 -14.83
C LYS A 103 11.19 9.48 -15.13
#